data_AF-A0A914WRX3-F1
#
_entry.id   AF-A0A914WRX3-F1
#
_cell.length_a   1.000
_cell.length_b   1.000
_cell.length_c   1.000
_cell.angle_alpha   90.00
_cell.angle_beta   90.00
_cell.angle_gamma   90.00
#
_symmetry.space_group_name_H-M   'P 1'
#
loop_
_entity.id
_entity.type
_entity.pdbx_description
1 polymer ?
#
loop_
_entity_poly.entity_id
_entity_poly.type
_entity_poly.pdbx_seq_one_letter_code
_entity_poly.pdbx_strand_id
1 'polypeptide(L)'
;MVFSFEDKIIIREYLLQGLFPTEIWNCRGAWSWVISSIANICQRIWQRNFDIERKASSGRPVSGRMGANIAQVRRCIKSSICHPESHQSQRQIVAATGISRTTVRRIIQEDLQLKSFRKVRVHEISAVN
;
A
#
# COMPACT_ATOMS: atom_id res chain seq x y z
N MET A 1 4.10 -8.23 -26.72
CA MET A 1 3.38 -9.47 -26.34
C MET A 1 3.23 -9.53 -24.84
N VAL A 2 2.06 -9.92 -24.33
CA VAL A 2 1.82 -10.11 -22.90
C VAL A 2 1.54 -11.59 -22.67
N PHE A 3 2.35 -12.24 -21.83
CA PHE A 3 2.15 -13.63 -21.45
C PHE A 3 0.98 -13.71 -20.47
N SER A 4 0.05 -14.61 -20.74
CA SER A 4 -1.07 -14.90 -19.85
C SER A 4 -0.55 -15.48 -18.52
N PHE A 5 -1.45 -15.66 -17.55
CA PHE A 5 -1.07 -16.33 -16.31
C PHE A 5 -0.74 -17.82 -16.56
N GLU A 6 -1.55 -18.50 -17.36
CA GLU A 6 -1.34 -19.89 -17.78
C GLU A 6 0.00 -20.08 -18.51
N ASP A 7 0.33 -19.15 -19.40
CA ASP A 7 1.61 -19.16 -20.11
C ASP A 7 2.80 -19.16 -19.15
N LYS A 8 2.71 -18.40 -18.06
CA LYS A 8 3.78 -18.34 -17.04
C LYS A 8 3.83 -19.58 -16.17
N ILE A 9 2.69 -20.25 -15.93
CA ILE A 9 2.65 -21.54 -15.24
C ILE A 9 3.42 -22.57 -16.06
N ILE A 10 3.12 -22.66 -17.34
CA ILE A 10 3.78 -23.60 -18.26
C ILE A 10 5.29 -23.32 -18.33
N ILE A 11 5.69 -22.05 -18.46
CA ILE A 11 7.11 -21.68 -18.46
C ILE A 11 7.79 -22.06 -17.13
N ARG A 12 7.12 -21.85 -16.00
CA ARG A 12 7.63 -22.26 -14.68
C ARG A 12 7.81 -23.78 -14.61
N GLU A 13 6.84 -24.56 -15.07
CA GLU A 13 6.92 -26.02 -15.06
C GLU A 13 8.10 -26.53 -15.89
N TYR A 14 8.31 -25.99 -17.09
CA TYR A 14 9.49 -26.35 -17.89
C TYR A 14 10.80 -25.96 -17.22
N LEU A 15 10.86 -24.79 -16.56
CA LEU A 15 12.06 -24.40 -15.80
C LEU A 15 12.33 -25.34 -14.62
N LEU A 16 11.28 -25.82 -13.93
CA LEU A 16 11.41 -26.80 -12.85
C LEU A 16 11.89 -28.17 -13.36
N GLN A 17 11.55 -28.51 -14.61
CA GLN A 17 12.08 -29.68 -15.31
C GLN A 17 13.53 -29.48 -15.82
N GLY A 18 14.11 -28.30 -15.64
CA GLY A 18 15.49 -27.99 -16.02
C GLY A 18 15.67 -27.51 -17.46
N LEU A 19 14.59 -27.17 -18.17
CA LEU A 19 14.68 -26.70 -19.55
C LEU A 19 15.12 -25.24 -19.63
N PHE A 20 15.98 -24.94 -20.60
CA PHE A 20 16.43 -23.60 -20.94
C PHE A 20 15.44 -22.87 -21.85
N PRO A 21 15.45 -21.52 -21.90
CA PRO A 21 14.51 -20.74 -22.71
C PRO A 21 14.41 -21.14 -24.19
N THR A 22 15.52 -21.59 -24.79
CA THR A 22 15.59 -22.11 -26.16
C THR A 22 14.82 -23.41 -26.32
N GLU A 23 14.94 -24.31 -25.35
CA GLU A 23 14.25 -25.61 -25.32
C GLU A 23 12.75 -25.41 -25.06
N ILE A 24 12.40 -24.52 -24.13
CA ILE A 24 11.01 -24.11 -23.86
C ILE A 24 10.33 -23.57 -25.12
N TRP A 25 11.07 -22.76 -25.89
CA TRP A 25 10.58 -22.23 -27.16
C TRP A 25 10.36 -23.34 -28.20
N ASN A 26 11.25 -24.34 -28.26
CA ASN A 26 11.11 -25.49 -29.16
C ASN A 26 9.98 -26.45 -28.76
N CYS A 27 9.77 -26.68 -27.46
CA CYS A 27 8.80 -27.66 -26.94
C CYS A 27 7.35 -27.31 -27.25
N ARG A 28 6.99 -26.03 -27.35
CA ARG A 28 5.58 -25.62 -27.46
C ARG A 28 5.04 -25.56 -28.89
N GLY A 29 5.90 -25.78 -29.91
CA GLY A 29 5.46 -25.97 -31.30
C GLY A 29 4.67 -24.79 -31.87
N ALA A 30 5.39 -23.82 -32.44
CA ALA A 30 4.85 -22.63 -33.10
C ALA A 30 4.01 -21.71 -32.19
N TRP A 31 3.74 -20.49 -32.67
CA TRP A 31 2.87 -19.45 -32.10
C TRP A 31 3.48 -18.46 -31.10
N SER A 32 3.60 -17.24 -31.63
CA SER A 32 3.57 -15.92 -30.97
C SER A 32 4.69 -15.59 -29.98
N TRP A 33 5.14 -16.53 -29.15
CA TRP A 33 6.13 -16.27 -28.11
C TRP A 33 7.50 -15.92 -28.71
N VAL A 34 7.96 -14.73 -28.36
CA VAL A 34 9.30 -14.27 -28.73
C VAL A 34 10.31 -14.82 -27.73
N ILE A 35 11.38 -15.44 -28.21
CA ILE A 35 12.42 -16.06 -27.37
C ILE A 35 13.01 -15.09 -26.32
N SER A 36 13.22 -13.82 -26.70
CA SER A 36 13.69 -12.78 -25.77
C SER A 36 12.70 -12.51 -24.63
N SER A 37 11.40 -12.67 -24.89
CA SER A 37 10.37 -12.50 -23.86
C SER A 37 10.29 -13.71 -22.94
N ILE A 38 10.47 -14.93 -23.47
CA ILE A 38 10.61 -16.15 -22.67
C ILE A 38 11.82 -16.01 -21.75
N ALA A 39 13.00 -15.66 -22.28
CA ALA A 39 14.22 -15.48 -21.51
C ALA A 39 14.04 -14.47 -20.36
N ASN A 40 13.39 -13.33 -20.62
CA ASN A 40 13.06 -12.33 -19.60
C ASN A 40 12.11 -12.88 -18.52
N ILE A 41 11.13 -13.71 -18.90
CA ILE A 41 10.21 -14.34 -17.93
C ILE A 41 10.95 -15.38 -17.10
N CYS A 42 11.76 -16.25 -17.73
CA CYS A 42 12.56 -17.23 -17.01
C CYS A 42 13.48 -16.55 -16.00
N GLN A 43 14.17 -15.48 -16.39
CA GLN A 43 15.00 -14.69 -15.49
C GLN A 43 14.20 -14.13 -14.30
N ARG A 44 13.00 -13.58 -14.53
CA ARG A 44 12.15 -13.04 -13.47
C ARG A 44 11.62 -14.13 -12.52
N ILE A 45 11.20 -15.27 -13.06
CA ILE A 45 10.72 -16.41 -12.29
C ILE A 45 11.88 -16.92 -11.40
N TRP A 46 13.08 -17.06 -11.98
CA TRP A 46 14.27 -17.49 -11.25
C TRP A 46 14.66 -16.50 -10.13
N GLN A 47 14.70 -15.20 -10.42
CA GLN A 47 14.95 -14.15 -9.42
C GLN A 47 13.93 -14.09 -8.28
N ARG A 48 12.73 -14.64 -8.50
CA ARG A 48 11.64 -14.68 -7.52
C ARG A 48 11.46 -16.05 -6.86
N ASN A 49 12.45 -16.94 -6.95
CA ASN A 49 12.35 -18.32 -6.43
C ASN A 49 11.13 -19.06 -6.98
N PHE A 50 10.92 -18.97 -8.30
CA PHE A 50 9.83 -19.60 -9.03
C PHE A 50 8.42 -19.05 -8.72
N ASP A 51 8.32 -17.87 -8.11
CA ASP A 51 7.04 -17.17 -7.94
C ASP A 51 6.62 -16.44 -9.24
N ILE A 52 5.42 -16.77 -9.72
CA ILE A 52 4.81 -16.21 -10.93
C ILE A 52 4.17 -14.85 -10.62
N GLU A 53 3.72 -14.66 -9.38
CA GLU A 53 3.00 -13.46 -9.01
C GLU A 53 3.94 -12.27 -8.90
N ARG A 54 3.40 -11.10 -9.29
CA ARG A 54 4.08 -9.84 -9.03
C ARG A 54 3.75 -9.45 -7.61
N LYS A 55 4.72 -9.58 -6.70
CA LYS A 55 4.64 -8.89 -5.39
C LYS A 55 4.26 -7.44 -5.63
N ALA A 56 3.20 -7.00 -4.95
CA ALA A 56 2.75 -5.62 -5.04
C ALA A 56 3.96 -4.71 -4.77
N SER A 57 4.32 -3.90 -5.76
CA SER A 57 5.37 -2.91 -5.54
C SER A 57 4.86 -1.98 -4.45
N SER A 58 5.63 -1.83 -3.37
CA SER A 58 5.40 -0.76 -2.40
C SER A 58 5.48 0.55 -3.19
N GLY A 59 4.33 1.15 -3.48
CA GLY A 59 4.28 2.41 -4.21
C GLY A 59 5.13 3.47 -3.51
N ARG A 60 5.44 4.57 -4.20
CA ARG A 60 6.17 5.69 -3.60
C ARG A 60 5.48 6.10 -2.29
N PRO A 61 6.19 6.09 -1.14
CA PRO A 61 5.62 6.52 0.13
C PRO A 61 5.03 7.92 -0.02
N VAL A 62 3.78 8.09 0.39
CA VAL A 62 3.15 9.41 0.40
C VAL A 62 3.85 10.25 1.48
N SER A 63 4.68 11.21 1.06
CA SER A 63 5.50 12.05 1.95
C SER A 63 4.71 12.71 3.08
N GLY A 64 3.43 13.00 2.84
CA GLY A 64 2.54 13.55 3.86
C GLY A 64 2.25 12.63 5.05
N ARG A 65 2.27 11.29 4.87
CA ARG A 65 1.92 10.28 5.89
C ARG A 65 3.14 9.57 6.47
N MET A 66 4.30 10.22 6.48
CA MET A 66 5.48 9.69 7.14
C MET A 66 5.23 9.56 8.66
N GLY A 67 5.89 8.60 9.31
CA GLY A 67 5.73 8.34 10.74
C GLY A 67 5.95 9.58 11.62
N ALA A 68 6.89 10.46 11.24
CA ALA A 68 7.13 11.74 11.92
C ALA A 68 5.90 12.67 11.90
N ASN A 69 5.26 12.80 10.74
CA ASN A 69 4.05 13.60 10.57
C ASN A 69 2.87 13.01 11.34
N ILE A 70 2.71 11.68 11.32
CA ILE A 70 1.69 10.98 12.10
C ILE A 70 1.88 11.24 13.60
N ALA A 71 3.12 11.14 14.09
CA ALA A 71 3.46 11.39 15.49
C ALA A 71 3.22 12.86 15.88
N GLN A 72 3.50 13.81 15.00
CA GLN A 72 3.24 15.23 15.23
C GLN A 72 1.74 15.53 15.29
N VAL A 73 0.96 15.03 14.33
CA VAL A 73 -0.51 15.15 14.33
C VAL A 73 -1.11 14.52 15.58
N ARG A 74 -0.61 13.35 16.01
CA ARG A 74 -1.07 12.67 17.25
C ARG A 74 -0.82 13.52 18.49
N ARG A 75 0.31 14.21 18.58
CA ARG A 75 0.63 15.11 19.70
C ARG A 75 -0.32 16.30 19.76
N CYS A 76 -0.64 16.90 18.62
CA CYS A 76 -1.56 18.04 18.57
C CYS A 76 -3.02 17.70 18.93
N ILE A 77 -3.45 16.45 18.71
CA ILE A 77 -4.83 16.04 18.96
C ILE A 77 -5.06 15.64 20.42
N LYS A 78 -4.05 15.10 21.10
CA LYS A 78 -4.19 14.66 22.49
C LYS A 78 -4.21 15.85 23.43
N SER A 79 -5.25 15.97 24.25
CA SER A 79 -5.22 16.84 25.42
C SER A 79 -4.30 16.26 26.49
N SER A 80 -3.54 17.12 27.16
CA SER A 80 -2.77 16.72 28.34
C SER A 80 -3.70 16.53 29.54
N ILE A 81 -3.39 15.58 30.42
CA ILE A 81 -4.16 15.35 31.66
C ILE A 81 -4.12 16.61 32.55
N CYS A 82 -3.01 17.34 32.54
CA CYS A 82 -2.86 18.57 33.32
C CYS A 82 -3.48 19.80 32.66
N HIS A 83 -3.87 19.70 31.38
CA HIS A 83 -4.48 20.79 30.60
C HIS A 83 -5.62 20.24 29.75
N PRO A 84 -6.80 20.00 30.36
CA PRO A 84 -7.99 19.67 29.58
C PRO A 84 -8.24 20.77 28.54
N GLU A 85 -8.78 20.37 27.38
CA GLU A 85 -9.03 21.25 26.23
C GLU A 85 -7.80 21.72 25.43
N SER A 86 -6.59 21.23 25.71
CA SER A 86 -5.40 21.58 24.92
C SER A 86 -5.36 20.96 23.50
N HIS A 87 -6.47 20.38 23.02
CA HIS A 87 -6.53 19.71 21.72
C HIS A 87 -6.68 20.73 20.60
N GLN A 88 -5.91 20.54 19.52
CA GLN A 88 -5.93 21.44 18.37
C GLN A 88 -6.93 20.97 17.31
N SER A 89 -7.67 21.91 16.74
CA SER A 89 -8.52 21.66 15.57
C SER A 89 -7.67 21.34 14.34
N GLN A 90 -8.26 20.69 13.33
CA GLN A 90 -7.55 20.39 12.07
C GLN A 90 -6.91 21.63 11.42
N ARG A 91 -7.55 22.81 11.51
CA ARG A 91 -6.99 24.05 10.97
C ARG A 91 -5.74 24.49 11.73
N GLN A 92 -5.76 24.40 13.07
CA GLN A 92 -4.61 24.72 13.91
C GLN A 92 -3.46 23.72 13.68
N ILE A 93 -3.76 22.44 13.51
CA ILE A 93 -2.76 21.41 13.19
C ILE A 93 -2.08 21.71 11.85
N VAL A 94 -2.84 22.10 10.82
CA VAL A 94 -2.28 22.48 9.52
C VAL A 94 -1.31 23.66 9.68
N ALA A 95 -1.70 24.70 10.42
CA ALA A 95 -0.84 25.85 10.67
C ALA A 95 0.43 25.47 11.47
N ALA A 96 0.32 24.55 12.43
CA ALA A 96 1.43 24.14 13.29
C ALA A 96 2.40 23.15 12.61
N THR A 97 1.93 22.36 11.64
CA THR A 97 2.72 21.27 11.02
C THR A 97 3.10 21.52 9.57
N GLY A 98 2.46 22.48 8.90
CA GLY A 98 2.62 22.70 7.44
C GLY A 98 2.04 21.57 6.57
N ILE A 99 1.43 20.55 7.18
CA ILE A 99 0.83 19.41 6.48
C ILE A 99 -0.52 19.86 5.90
N SER A 100 -0.82 19.42 4.68
CA SER A 100 -2.11 19.73 4.04
C SER A 100 -3.30 19.22 4.89
N ARG A 101 -4.40 19.97 4.87
CA ARG A 101 -5.60 19.63 5.64
C ARG A 101 -6.18 18.26 5.27
N THR A 102 -6.10 17.86 3.99
CA THR A 102 -6.55 16.55 3.51
C THR A 102 -5.69 15.43 4.07
N THR A 103 -4.37 15.61 4.10
CA THR A 103 -3.44 14.67 4.72
C THR A 103 -3.67 14.56 6.23
N VAL A 104 -3.82 15.68 6.95
CA VAL A 104 -4.15 15.66 8.40
C VAL A 104 -5.44 14.87 8.63
N ARG A 105 -6.49 15.11 7.84
CA ARG A 105 -7.74 14.35 7.95
C ARG A 105 -7.55 12.85 7.72
N ARG A 106 -6.79 12.45 6.69
CA ARG A 106 -6.47 11.04 6.42
C ARG A 106 -5.67 10.41 7.55
N ILE A 107 -4.67 11.11 8.09
CA ILE A 107 -3.91 10.65 9.26
C ILE A 107 -4.83 10.39 10.45
N ILE A 108 -5.77 11.30 10.71
CA ILE A 108 -6.72 11.14 11.82
C ILE A 108 -7.62 9.90 11.63
N GLN A 109 -8.15 9.72 10.42
CA GLN A 109 -9.15 8.68 10.14
C GLN A 109 -8.53 7.30 9.90
N GLU A 110 -7.44 7.22 9.14
CA GLU A 110 -6.84 5.97 8.68
C GLU A 110 -5.69 5.53 9.59
N ASP A 111 -4.76 6.44 9.92
CA ASP A 111 -3.54 6.09 10.66
C ASP A 111 -3.75 6.08 12.19
N LEU A 112 -4.49 7.07 12.71
CA LEU A 112 -4.81 7.20 14.13
C LEU A 112 -6.15 6.55 14.50
N GLN A 113 -6.95 6.16 13.50
CA GLN A 113 -8.26 5.51 13.65
C GLN A 113 -9.21 6.22 14.61
N LEU A 114 -9.08 7.55 14.73
CA LEU A 114 -9.93 8.35 15.58
C LEU A 114 -11.28 8.52 14.89
N LYS A 115 -12.33 7.96 15.49
CA LYS A 115 -13.70 8.22 15.05
C LYS A 115 -13.96 9.70 15.22
N SER A 116 -14.35 10.38 14.13
CA SER A 116 -14.89 11.74 14.24
C SER A 116 -16.04 11.70 15.24
N PHE A 117 -16.01 12.56 16.27
CA PHE A 117 -17.14 12.74 17.17
C PHE A 117 -18.41 12.91 16.33
N ARG A 118 -19.33 11.95 16.44
CA ARG A 118 -20.68 12.09 15.90
C ARG A 118 -21.30 13.25 16.67
N LYS A 119 -21.85 14.24 15.99
CA LYS A 119 -22.66 15.27 16.67
C LYS A 119 -23.85 14.55 17.30
N VAL A 120 -23.82 14.39 18.61
CA VAL A 120 -24.92 13.91 19.46
C VAL A 120 -25.79 15.13 19.76
N ARG A 121 -27.12 14.99 19.71
CA ARG A 121 -28.01 16.13 19.99
C ARG A 121 -27.88 16.48 21.48
N VAL A 122 -27.88 17.76 21.83
CA VAL A 122 -27.65 18.23 23.22
C VAL A 122 -28.57 17.54 24.23
N HIS A 123 -29.80 17.22 23.82
CA HIS A 123 -30.81 16.54 24.65
C HIS A 123 -30.42 15.11 25.06
N GLU A 124 -29.55 14.44 24.30
CA GLU A 124 -29.05 13.09 24.59
C GLU A 124 -27.89 13.13 25.62
N ILE A 125 -27.29 14.30 25.86
CA ILE A 125 -26.19 14.48 26.82
C ILE A 125 -26.74 14.63 28.25
N SER A 126 -27.91 15.26 28.39
CA SER A 126 -28.55 15.52 29.69
C SER A 126 -29.14 14.27 30.37
N ALA A 127 -29.31 13.16 29.63
CA ALA A 127 -29.96 11.94 30.13
C ALA A 127 -28.97 10.95 30.78
N VAL A 128 -27.68 11.22 30.72
CA VAL A 128 -26.61 10.31 31.21
C VAL A 128 -25.90 10.87 32.46
N ASN A 129 -26.30 12.04 32.95
CA ASN A 129 -25.81 12.63 34.20
C ASN A 129 -26.82 12.46 35.32
#